data_AF-A0A958DBM1-F1
#
_entry.id   AF-A0A958DBM1-F1
#
_cell.length_a   1.000
_cell.length_b   1.000
_cell.length_c   1.000
_cell.angle_alpha   90.00
_cell.angle_beta   90.00
_cell.angle_gamma   90.00
#
_symmetry.space_group_name_H-M   'P 1'
#
loop_
_entity.id
_entity.type
_entity.pdbx_description
1 polymer ?
#
loop_
_entity_poly.entity_id
_entity_poly.type
_entity_poly.pdbx_seq_one_letter_code
_entity_poly.pdbx_strand_id
1 'polypeptide(L)' 'TRTLVRWAYLAQQFRNAPQPLEHALRRALTQRAEPETAAAIHGIVQRCFGGEATHAD' A
#
# COMPACT_ATOMS: atom_id res chain seq x y z
N THR A 1 14.70 3.46 -2.74
CA THR A 1 14.16 4.79 -3.14
C THR A 1 13.33 4.76 -4.42
N ARG A 2 13.86 4.30 -5.58
CA ARG A 2 13.12 4.28 -6.87
C ARG A 2 11.77 3.54 -6.83
N THR A 3 11.71 2.42 -6.13
CA THR A 3 10.47 1.64 -5.96
C THR A 3 9.41 2.40 -5.17
N LEU A 4 9.80 3.14 -4.14
CA LEU A 4 8.88 3.97 -3.34
C LEU A 4 8.38 5.18 -4.14
N VAL A 5 9.25 5.81 -4.94
CA VAL A 5 8.84 6.89 -5.86
C VAL A 5 7.84 6.35 -6.89
N ARG A 6 8.10 5.17 -7.47
CA ARG A 6 7.15 4.51 -8.38
C ARG A 6 5.82 4.19 -7.70
N TRP A 7 5.86 3.72 -6.45
CA TRP A 7 4.65 3.46 -5.68
C TRP A 7 3.81 4.73 -5.50
N ALA A 8 4.42 5.85 -5.11
CA ALA A 8 3.73 7.14 -4.98
C ALA A 8 3.11 7.61 -6.32
N TYR A 9 3.84 7.46 -7.42
CA TYR A 9 3.32 7.80 -8.76
C TYR A 9 2.11 6.93 -9.13
N LEU A 10 2.19 5.62 -8.90
CA LEU A 10 1.07 4.71 -9.18
C LEU A 10 -0.13 5.00 -8.27
N ALA A 11 0.08 5.34 -7.00
CA ALA A 11 -1.01 5.72 -6.11
C ALA A 11 -1.75 6.96 -6.63
N GLN A 12 -1.03 7.96 -7.15
CA GLN A 12 -1.63 9.14 -7.77
C GLN A 12 -2.33 8.81 -9.09
N GLN A 13 -1.73 7.93 -9.91
CA GLN A 13 -2.34 7.47 -11.16
C GLN A 13 -3.67 6.75 -10.91
N PHE A 14 -3.76 5.97 -9.82
CA PHE A 14 -4.95 5.21 -9.45
C PHE A 14 -5.83 5.91 -8.41
N ARG A 15 -5.70 7.23 -8.20
CA ARG A 15 -6.40 7.97 -7.13
C ARG A 15 -7.93 7.80 -7.07
N ASN A 16 -8.56 7.42 -8.18
CA ASN A 16 -10.01 7.18 -8.28
C ASN A 16 -10.40 5.70 -8.04
N ALA A 17 -9.43 4.81 -7.82
CA ALA A 17 -9.70 3.42 -7.46
C ALA A 17 -10.16 3.32 -6.00
N PRO A 18 -10.88 2.24 -5.61
CA PRO A 18 -11.36 2.09 -4.24
C PRO A 18 -10.26 2.08 -3.16
N GLN A 19 -9.07 1.59 -3.49
CA GLN A 19 -7.92 1.51 -2.58
C GLN A 19 -6.61 1.82 -3.34
N PRO A 20 -6.32 3.10 -3.64
CA PRO A 20 -5.23 3.49 -4.53
C PRO A 20 -3.85 3.13 -3.96
N LEU A 21 -3.65 3.32 -2.65
CA LEU A 21 -2.39 3.01 -1.98
C LEU A 21 -2.08 1.51 -2.02
N GLU A 22 -3.07 0.68 -1.70
CA GLU A 22 -2.96 -0.78 -1.68
C GLU A 22 -2.75 -1.35 -3.09
N HIS A 23 -3.52 -0.87 -4.07
CA HIS A 23 -3.37 -1.28 -5.46
C HIS A 23 -1.97 -0.95 -6.01
N ALA A 24 -1.49 0.26 -5.73
CA ALA A 24 -0.16 0.69 -6.12
C ALA A 24 0.94 -0.10 -5.39
N LEU A 25 0.75 -0.43 -4.11
CA LEU A 25 1.69 -1.20 -3.29
C LEU A 25 1.88 -2.60 -3.86
N ARG A 26 0.77 -3.26 -4.24
CA ARG A 26 0.79 -4.56 -4.91
C ARG A 26 1.64 -4.53 -6.17
N ARG A 27 1.44 -3.54 -7.03
CA ARG A 27 2.15 -3.44 -8.31
C ARG A 27 3.60 -2.99 -8.22
N ALA A 28 3.94 -2.20 -7.19
CA ALA A 28 5.27 -1.62 -7.06
C ALA A 28 6.20 -2.44 -6.16
N LEU A 29 5.69 -3.02 -5.07
CA LEU A 29 6.51 -3.66 -4.04
C LEU A 29 6.23 -5.16 -3.88
N THR A 30 4.97 -5.60 -3.91
CA THR A 30 4.64 -6.97 -3.46
C THR A 30 4.35 -7.97 -4.57
N GLN A 31 4.23 -7.56 -5.84
CA GLN A 31 3.93 -8.45 -6.97
C GLN A 31 4.89 -9.65 -7.11
N ARG A 32 6.17 -9.47 -6.76
CA ARG A 32 7.21 -10.52 -6.85
C ARG A 32 7.82 -10.87 -5.48
N ALA A 33 7.22 -10.38 -4.40
CA ALA A 33 7.68 -10.69 -3.06
C ALA A 33 7.12 -12.05 -2.63
N GLU A 34 7.85 -12.75 -1.77
CA GLU A 34 7.32 -13.94 -1.09
C GLU A 34 6.07 -13.56 -0.28
N PRO A 35 5.09 -14.47 -0.11
CA PRO A 35 3.81 -14.15 0.56
C PRO A 35 3.99 -13.55 1.95
N GLU A 36 4.92 -14.07 2.75
CA GLU A 36 5.23 -13.57 4.09
C GLU A 36 5.81 -12.15 4.06
N THR A 37 6.72 -11.88 3.11
CA THR A 37 7.31 -10.55 2.93
C THR A 37 6.26 -9.54 2.45
N ALA A 38 5.39 -9.95 1.53
CA ALA A 38 4.26 -9.13 1.09
C ALA A 38 3.38 -8.76 2.27
N ALA A 39 2.94 -9.73 3.07
CA ALA A 39 2.11 -9.52 4.25
C ALA A 39 2.76 -8.55 5.26
N ALA A 40 4.07 -8.70 5.53
CA ALA A 40 4.80 -7.79 6.40
C ALA A 40 4.81 -6.34 5.87
N ILE A 41 5.04 -6.15 4.57
CA ILE A 41 5.01 -4.83 3.92
C ILE A 41 3.60 -4.22 4.00
N HIS A 42 2.56 -4.98 3.70
CA HIS A 42 1.16 -4.54 3.84
C HIS A 42 0.85 -4.14 5.28
N GLY A 43 1.31 -4.91 6.27
CA GLY A 43 1.14 -4.57 7.69
C GLY A 43 1.85 -3.27 8.09
N ILE A 44 3.04 -2.99 7.56
CA ILE A 44 3.75 -1.72 7.78
C ILE A 44 2.93 -0.56 7.19
N VAL A 45 2.48 -0.68 5.94
CA VAL A 45 1.71 0.37 5.28
C VAL A 45 0.39 0.62 6.00
N GLN A 46 -0.29 -0.43 6.45
CA GLN A 46 -1.51 -0.30 7.25
C GLN A 46 -1.26 0.48 8.54
N ARG A 47 -0.18 0.19 9.28
CA ARG A 47 0.17 0.94 10.49
C ARG A 47 0.53 2.40 10.22
N CYS A 48 1.12 2.71 9.06
CA CYS A 48 1.53 4.07 8.71
C CYS A 48 0.40 4.91 8.10
N PHE A 49 -0.52 4.31 7.32
CA PHE A 49 -1.48 5.02 6.48
C PHE A 49 -2.93 4.59 6.65
N GLY A 50 -3.20 3.46 7.31
CA GLY A 50 -4.54 2.90 7.51
C GLY A 50 -5.27 3.46 8.73
N GLY A 51 -5.21 4.78 8.93
CA GLY A 51 -5.69 5.47 10.13
C GLY A 51 -7.04 4.98 10.66
N GLU A 52 -7.10 4.85 11.99
CA GLU A 52 -8.22 4.47 12.87
C GLU A 52 -9.62 4.48 12.23
N ALA A 53 -10.05 3.32 11.76
CA ALA A 53 -11.48 3.02 11.72
C ALA A 53 -11.89 2.47 13.10
N THR A 54 -12.59 3.30 13.87
CA THR A 54 -13.46 2.90 15.00
C THR A 54 -12.80 2.64 16.37
N HIS A 55 -12.65 3.71 17.17
CA HIS A 55 -13.22 3.75 18.53
C HIS A 55 -14.26 4.88 18.54
N ALA A 56 -15.43 4.58 17.99
CA ALA A 56 -16.63 5.37 18.17
C ALA A 56 -17.75 4.36 18.49
N ASP A 57 -17.72 3.88 19.73
CA ASP A 57 -18.91 3.40 20.45
C ASP A 57 -19.57 4.62 21.13
#